data_AF-A0A453FSN2-F1
#
_entry.id   AF-A0A453FSN2-F1
#
_cell.length_a   1.000
_cell.length_b   1.000
_cell.length_c   1.000
_cell.angle_alpha   90.00
_cell.angle_beta   90.00
_cell.angle_gamma   90.00
#
_symmetry.space_group_name_H-M   'P 1'
#
loop_
_entity.id
_entity.type
_entity.pdbx_description
1 polymer ?
#
loop_
_entity_poly.entity_id
_entity_poly.type
_entity_poly.pdbx_seq_one_letter_code
_entity_poly.pdbx_strand_id
1 'polypeptide(L)'
;PNPPRRSLSEIPTNSARRTCARITTHRVDRSMALLKAARVADVPSLDVVVPDHLAAAARVLGTCRLIRRPRVVSTFRLVDRPAITCVARARATADAESAAAMKRQQRGAGRRFAVIGHRGKGMNALASPDRRLQEVKENSIRSFNEAARFAVDYVEFDVQVTKDVCPVIFHDNFIVTEEHGKISEKRVTDLQLEDFLQYGPQNKQGKNGKPLLRKMKDGRVLNWNVQSDDPLCTLQEAFEKVNPRLGFNVELKFDDNLVYQDEELTHILQAILKVVFECAKDRPIIFSSFQPDAAQLMRKLQSTYPVCTS
;
A
#
# COMPACT_ATOMS: atom_id res chain seq x y z
N PRO A 1 10.42 -79.53 -29.87
CA PRO A 1 11.50 -78.52 -29.77
C PRO A 1 11.58 -77.96 -28.34
N ASN A 2 12.79 -77.90 -27.76
CA ASN A 2 13.13 -77.49 -26.38
C ASN A 2 14.17 -76.34 -26.46
N PRO A 3 14.57 -75.66 -25.37
CA PRO A 3 13.84 -75.14 -24.19
C PRO A 3 14.00 -73.57 -24.24
N PRO A 4 14.55 -72.80 -23.27
CA PRO A 4 14.44 -72.70 -21.79
C PRO A 4 13.38 -71.64 -21.37
N ARG A 5 13.10 -71.23 -20.11
CA ARG A 5 13.63 -71.36 -18.72
C ARG A 5 14.63 -70.30 -18.17
N ARG A 6 14.36 -69.91 -16.91
CA ARG A 6 15.11 -69.05 -15.94
C ARG A 6 14.84 -67.53 -16.04
N SER A 7 14.87 -66.73 -14.96
CA SER A 7 15.23 -67.00 -13.54
C SER A 7 14.47 -66.11 -12.53
N LEU A 8 14.56 -66.49 -11.25
CA LEU A 8 14.06 -65.79 -10.06
C LEU A 8 14.94 -64.60 -9.63
N SER A 9 14.45 -63.93 -8.58
CA SER A 9 15.12 -63.08 -7.56
C SER A 9 15.53 -61.65 -7.92
N GLU A 10 14.89 -60.70 -7.23
CA GLU A 10 15.61 -59.68 -6.46
C GLU A 10 14.85 -59.32 -5.17
N ILE A 11 15.53 -58.63 -4.25
CA ILE A 11 15.30 -58.70 -2.79
C ILE A 11 14.52 -57.47 -2.28
N PRO A 12 13.62 -57.59 -1.27
CA PRO A 12 12.94 -56.45 -0.69
C PRO A 12 13.87 -55.63 0.23
N THR A 13 14.09 -54.36 -0.08
CA THR A 13 14.70 -53.39 0.85
C THR A 13 13.62 -52.64 1.63
N ASN A 14 13.44 -53.06 2.87
CA ASN A 14 12.59 -52.39 3.85
C ASN A 14 13.38 -51.23 4.50
N SER A 15 12.99 -49.97 4.29
CA SER A 15 13.37 -48.93 5.25
C SER A 15 12.34 -47.81 5.41
N ALA A 16 11.99 -47.59 6.69
CA ALA A 16 11.48 -46.35 7.30
C ALA A 16 10.32 -45.60 6.62
N ARG A 17 9.10 -45.87 7.12
CA ARG A 17 8.05 -44.84 7.21
C ARG A 17 8.61 -43.57 7.89
N ARG A 18 8.45 -42.42 7.26
CA ARG A 18 8.16 -41.16 7.97
C ARG A 18 6.86 -40.57 7.45
N THR A 19 5.80 -40.84 8.19
CA THR A 19 4.52 -40.14 8.09
C THR A 19 4.74 -38.66 8.40
N CYS A 20 4.71 -37.80 7.38
CA CYS A 20 4.41 -36.39 7.57
C CYS A 20 2.91 -36.18 7.35
N ALA A 21 2.26 -35.44 8.24
CA ALA A 21 0.80 -35.35 8.27
C ALA A 21 0.26 -34.61 7.05
N ARG A 22 -0.74 -35.20 6.41
CA ARG A 22 -1.50 -34.58 5.32
C ARG A 22 -2.41 -33.51 5.92
N ILE A 23 -1.93 -32.26 6.01
CA ILE A 23 -2.80 -31.13 6.37
C ILE A 23 -3.71 -30.86 5.18
N THR A 24 -4.93 -31.37 5.26
CA THR A 24 -6.00 -31.06 4.33
C THR A 24 -6.39 -29.59 4.50
N THR A 25 -6.04 -28.76 3.52
CA THR A 25 -6.54 -27.38 3.43
C THR A 25 -8.05 -27.42 3.24
N HIS A 26 -8.79 -27.08 4.30
CA HIS A 26 -10.23 -26.90 4.19
C HIS A 26 -10.53 -25.72 3.27
N ARG A 27 -11.12 -26.06 2.12
CA ARG A 27 -12.02 -25.26 1.29
C ARG A 27 -12.53 -23.99 1.99
N VAL A 28 -11.89 -22.85 1.72
CA VAL A 28 -12.41 -21.54 2.13
C VAL A 28 -13.46 -21.12 1.11
N ASP A 29 -14.73 -21.15 1.50
CA ASP A 29 -15.86 -20.90 0.62
C ASP A 29 -15.98 -19.42 0.21
N ARG A 30 -15.93 -19.18 -1.11
CA ARG A 30 -16.82 -18.36 -1.99
C ARG A 30 -17.48 -17.05 -1.49
N SER A 31 -17.16 -16.52 -0.31
CA SER A 31 -17.91 -15.45 0.36
C SER A 31 -17.33 -14.03 0.14
N MET A 32 -16.03 -13.90 -0.15
CA MET A 32 -15.40 -12.59 -0.43
C MET A 32 -15.80 -11.93 -1.76
N ALA A 33 -16.39 -12.68 -2.70
CA ALA A 33 -16.70 -12.18 -4.05
C ALA A 33 -17.82 -11.12 -4.09
N LEU A 34 -18.61 -10.97 -3.01
CA LEU A 34 -19.78 -10.09 -2.96
C LEU A 34 -19.52 -8.69 -2.38
N LEU A 35 -18.31 -8.42 -1.83
CA LEU A 35 -17.99 -7.14 -1.20
C LEU A 35 -17.34 -6.09 -2.13
N LYS A 36 -16.82 -6.49 -3.30
CA LYS A 36 -16.14 -5.59 -4.27
C LYS A 36 -17.08 -4.81 -5.22
N ALA A 37 -18.38 -4.71 -4.91
CA ALA A 37 -19.38 -4.03 -5.77
C ALA A 37 -19.99 -2.76 -5.16
N ALA A 38 -19.70 -2.45 -3.90
CA ALA A 38 -20.36 -1.38 -3.18
C ALA A 38 -19.70 -0.01 -3.44
N ARG A 39 -20.51 1.00 -3.79
CA ARG A 39 -20.03 2.35 -4.13
C ARG A 39 -19.65 3.13 -2.87
N VAL A 40 -18.80 4.15 -3.01
CA VAL A 40 -18.54 5.17 -1.95
C VAL A 40 -19.84 5.79 -1.38
N ALA A 41 -20.96 5.73 -2.12
CA ALA A 41 -22.27 6.20 -1.68
C ALA A 41 -23.18 5.12 -1.01
N ASP A 42 -22.84 3.83 -1.08
CA ASP A 42 -23.77 2.71 -0.82
C ASP A 42 -23.18 1.54 0.03
N VAL A 43 -22.09 1.73 0.80
CA VAL A 43 -21.50 0.64 1.66
C VAL A 43 -21.79 0.82 3.16
N PRO A 44 -22.34 -0.18 3.86
CA PRO A 44 -22.22 -0.30 5.31
C PRO A 44 -20.78 -0.66 5.70
N SER A 45 -20.27 -0.08 6.78
CA SER A 45 -18.88 -0.20 7.25
C SER A 45 -18.31 -1.63 7.27
N LEU A 46 -17.13 -1.81 6.67
CA LEU A 46 -16.25 -2.97 6.90
C LEU A 46 -15.18 -2.62 7.93
N ASP A 47 -14.98 -3.49 8.93
CA ASP A 47 -14.00 -3.27 10.00
C ASP A 47 -12.56 -3.55 9.54
N VAL A 48 -11.79 -2.49 9.26
CA VAL A 48 -10.32 -2.57 9.21
C VAL A 48 -9.77 -1.82 10.43
N VAL A 49 -9.06 -2.55 11.30
CA VAL A 49 -8.46 -2.00 12.52
C VAL A 49 -7.04 -1.53 12.22
N VAL A 50 -6.82 -0.21 12.22
CA VAL A 50 -5.48 0.40 12.15
C VAL A 50 -5.07 0.83 13.56
N PRO A 51 -3.94 0.34 14.13
CA PRO A 51 -3.46 0.78 15.44
C PRO A 51 -2.73 2.14 15.41
N ASP A 52 -3.00 2.99 16.42
CA ASP A 52 -2.30 4.25 16.62
C ASP A 52 -0.91 4.04 17.26
N HIS A 53 0.17 4.45 16.58
CA HIS A 53 1.52 4.51 17.15
C HIS A 53 2.26 5.80 16.78
N LEU A 54 2.33 6.75 17.71
CA LEU A 54 3.24 7.89 17.63
C LEU A 54 3.70 8.36 19.02
N ALA A 55 4.91 7.94 19.45
CA ALA A 55 5.77 8.67 20.41
C ALA A 55 7.04 7.87 20.78
N ALA A 56 8.22 8.23 20.23
CA ALA A 56 9.54 8.14 20.91
C ALA A 56 10.72 8.54 20.00
N ALA A 57 11.00 9.85 19.82
CA ALA A 57 12.25 10.30 19.19
C ALA A 57 12.65 11.74 19.57
N ALA A 58 13.19 11.96 20.78
CA ALA A 58 13.87 13.21 21.15
C ALA A 58 14.68 13.11 22.46
N ARG A 59 15.86 12.46 22.46
CA ARG A 59 16.86 12.57 23.56
C ARG A 59 18.30 12.29 23.08
N VAL A 60 18.89 13.23 22.33
CA VAL A 60 20.35 13.41 22.19
C VAL A 60 20.62 14.92 22.19
N LEU A 61 21.87 15.33 22.49
CA LEU A 61 22.36 16.67 22.83
C LEU A 61 22.20 17.00 24.33
N GLY A 62 23.26 17.35 25.06
CA GLY A 62 24.67 17.42 24.68
C GLY A 62 25.44 18.12 25.81
N THR A 63 26.46 17.49 26.37
CA THR A 63 27.18 18.03 27.54
C THR A 63 28.05 19.22 27.14
N CYS A 64 27.87 20.36 27.82
CA CYS A 64 28.79 21.49 27.74
C CYS A 64 29.25 21.95 29.14
N ARG A 65 30.55 22.25 29.24
CA ARG A 65 31.29 22.40 30.50
C ARG A 65 30.94 23.69 31.26
N LEU A 66 31.01 23.62 32.58
CA LEU A 66 31.10 24.80 33.44
C LEU A 66 32.37 25.61 33.11
N ILE A 67 32.23 26.93 33.05
CA ILE A 67 33.34 27.88 33.25
C ILE A 67 32.96 28.76 34.45
N ARG A 68 33.75 28.71 35.52
CA ARG A 68 33.68 29.62 36.68
C ARG A 68 34.59 30.83 36.44
N ARG A 69 34.15 32.05 36.78
CA ARG A 69 34.86 33.15 37.52
C ARG A 69 33.82 34.27 37.84
N PRO A 70 34.13 35.31 38.63
CA PRO A 70 34.24 35.24 40.09
C PRO A 70 33.24 36.18 40.82
N ARG A 71 33.23 36.13 42.16
CA ARG A 71 32.39 37.00 43.01
C ARG A 71 32.82 38.47 42.92
N VAL A 72 31.83 39.38 42.86
CA VAL A 72 31.95 40.73 43.40
C VAL A 72 31.09 40.80 44.66
N VAL A 73 31.67 41.27 45.76
CA VAL A 73 30.96 41.52 47.02
C VAL A 73 30.54 42.97 47.03
N SER A 74 29.25 43.23 47.24
CA SER A 74 28.78 44.54 47.70
C SER A 74 27.69 44.34 48.75
N THR A 75 27.91 44.97 49.90
CA THR A 75 27.05 44.87 51.08
C THR A 75 25.89 45.85 50.99
N PHE A 76 24.65 45.36 50.97
CA PHE A 76 23.50 46.18 51.38
C PHE A 76 22.52 45.38 52.26
N ARG A 77 21.81 46.11 53.12
CA ARG A 77 21.21 45.59 54.35
C ARG A 77 19.94 44.75 54.12
N LEU A 78 19.71 43.88 55.09
CA LEU A 78 18.51 43.08 55.29
C LEU A 78 17.25 43.98 55.41
N VAL A 79 16.23 43.71 54.59
CA VAL A 79 14.82 44.10 54.83
C VAL A 79 13.94 42.94 54.35
N ASP A 80 12.81 42.73 55.02
CA ASP A 80 12.09 41.45 55.04
C ASP A 80 11.42 40.95 53.74
N ARG A 81 11.25 39.64 53.69
CA ARG A 81 10.29 38.89 52.84
C ARG A 81 8.88 38.97 53.49
N PRO A 82 7.75 38.72 52.79
CA PRO A 82 7.62 37.76 51.67
C PRO A 82 6.67 38.12 50.50
N ALA A 83 7.01 37.65 49.29
CA ALA A 83 6.07 37.55 48.17
C ALA A 83 6.43 36.43 47.18
N ILE A 84 6.50 35.17 47.65
CA ILE A 84 6.72 33.98 46.79
C ILE A 84 5.59 32.97 47.01
N THR A 85 4.37 33.35 46.62
CA THR A 85 3.20 32.45 46.69
C THR A 85 2.21 32.61 45.53
N CYS A 86 2.34 33.66 44.70
CA CYS A 86 1.39 33.94 43.63
C CYS A 86 1.72 33.24 42.29
N VAL A 87 3.02 33.07 41.97
CA VAL A 87 3.46 32.54 40.66
C VAL A 87 3.28 31.02 40.52
N ALA A 88 3.40 30.27 41.62
CA ALA A 88 3.24 28.81 41.60
C ALA A 88 1.79 28.37 41.34
N ARG A 89 0.81 29.16 41.81
CA ARG A 89 -0.61 28.81 41.73
C ARG A 89 -1.18 28.99 40.32
N ALA A 90 -0.80 30.08 39.63
CA ALA A 90 -1.21 30.35 38.25
C ALA A 90 -0.64 29.34 37.23
N ARG A 91 0.56 28.81 37.49
CA ARG A 91 1.19 27.79 36.64
C ARG A 91 0.48 26.44 36.79
N ALA A 92 0.23 26.02 38.03
CA ALA A 92 -0.51 24.79 38.32
C ALA A 92 -1.95 24.78 37.75
N THR A 93 -2.63 25.93 37.69
CA THR A 93 -3.95 26.01 37.04
C THR A 93 -3.87 25.91 35.52
N ALA A 94 -2.91 26.58 34.88
CA ALA A 94 -2.70 26.48 33.44
C ALA A 94 -2.28 25.07 32.99
N ASP A 95 -1.41 24.41 33.77
CA ASP A 95 -1.00 23.02 33.53
C ASP A 95 -2.18 22.04 33.71
N ALA A 96 -3.07 22.29 34.68
CA ALA A 96 -4.28 21.49 34.90
C ALA A 96 -5.35 21.68 33.81
N GLU A 97 -5.54 22.92 33.33
CA GLU A 97 -6.44 23.22 32.21
C GLU A 97 -5.93 22.63 30.89
N SER A 98 -4.61 22.72 30.63
CA SER A 98 -3.96 22.08 29.48
C SER A 98 -4.08 20.55 29.53
N ALA A 99 -3.83 19.93 30.69
CA ALA A 99 -4.03 18.51 30.89
C ALA A 99 -5.51 18.09 30.73
N ALA A 100 -6.46 18.92 31.20
CA ALA A 100 -7.90 18.67 31.02
C ALA A 100 -8.35 18.85 29.56
N ALA A 101 -7.72 19.76 28.81
CA ALA A 101 -7.95 19.93 27.37
C ALA A 101 -7.43 18.71 26.57
N MET A 102 -6.21 18.25 26.82
CA MET A 102 -5.68 17.01 26.24
C MET A 102 -6.58 15.80 26.57
N LYS A 103 -7.04 15.70 27.82
CA LYS A 103 -7.92 14.61 28.28
C LYS A 103 -9.35 14.72 27.73
N ARG A 104 -9.79 15.91 27.32
CA ARG A 104 -11.03 16.12 26.55
C ARG A 104 -10.86 15.70 25.09
N GLN A 105 -9.72 16.03 24.47
CA GLN A 105 -9.42 15.66 23.08
C GLN A 105 -9.28 14.13 22.91
N GLN A 106 -8.69 13.44 23.90
CA GLN A 106 -8.65 11.97 23.95
C GLN A 106 -10.01 11.31 24.25
N ARG A 107 -10.96 12.03 24.86
CA ARG A 107 -12.30 11.49 25.19
C ARG A 107 -13.30 11.54 24.03
N GLY A 108 -12.92 12.12 22.90
CA GLY A 108 -13.71 12.17 21.66
C GLY A 108 -13.25 11.20 20.56
N ALA A 109 -12.24 10.37 20.83
CA ALA A 109 -11.70 9.41 19.86
C ALA A 109 -12.61 8.17 19.71
N GLY A 110 -13.83 8.37 19.22
CA GLY A 110 -14.61 7.28 18.64
C GLY A 110 -13.86 6.70 17.44
N ARG A 111 -14.04 5.40 17.17
CA ARG A 111 -13.47 4.71 15.99
C ARG A 111 -13.90 5.43 14.72
N ARG A 112 -13.06 6.31 14.19
CA ARG A 112 -13.30 6.97 12.90
C ARG A 112 -12.99 5.98 11.80
N PHE A 113 -14.01 5.54 11.08
CA PHE A 113 -13.83 4.77 9.86
C PHE A 113 -13.04 5.62 8.85
N ALA A 114 -12.02 5.03 8.25
CA ALA A 114 -11.30 5.62 7.13
C ALA A 114 -12.04 5.27 5.82
N VAL A 115 -12.32 6.27 4.99
CA VAL A 115 -12.92 6.05 3.67
C VAL A 115 -11.79 6.00 2.63
N ILE A 116 -11.73 4.90 1.87
CA ILE A 116 -10.67 4.64 0.90
C ILE A 116 -11.24 4.60 -0.52
N GLY A 117 -10.71 5.44 -1.41
CA GLY A 117 -11.04 5.42 -2.83
C GLY A 117 -10.34 4.26 -3.54
N HIS A 118 -11.04 3.15 -3.75
CA HIS A 118 -10.53 1.95 -4.45
C HIS A 118 -10.11 2.30 -5.90
N ARG A 119 -8.84 2.04 -6.24
CA ARG A 119 -8.17 2.45 -7.50
C ARG A 119 -8.34 3.93 -7.86
N GLY A 120 -8.46 4.78 -6.82
CA GLY A 120 -8.93 6.16 -6.92
C GLY A 120 -10.46 6.25 -6.97
N LYS A 121 -11.02 6.44 -8.18
CA LYS A 121 -12.45 6.71 -8.39
C LYS A 121 -13.29 5.44 -8.69
N GLY A 122 -12.84 4.28 -8.23
CA GLY A 122 -13.49 2.98 -8.46
C GLY A 122 -12.94 2.21 -9.68
N MET A 123 -13.33 0.94 -9.75
CA MET A 123 -12.98 0.02 -10.84
C MET A 123 -13.79 0.30 -12.10
N ASN A 124 -13.16 0.20 -13.27
CA ASN A 124 -13.82 0.35 -14.56
C ASN A 124 -14.64 -0.90 -14.94
N ALA A 125 -15.89 -0.69 -15.34
CA ALA A 125 -16.78 -1.74 -15.85
C ALA A 125 -17.12 -1.49 -17.33
N LEU A 126 -16.24 -1.93 -18.23
CA LEU A 126 -16.32 -1.66 -19.67
C LEU A 126 -17.56 -2.26 -20.35
N ALA A 127 -18.10 -3.36 -19.81
CA ALA A 127 -19.33 -3.97 -20.28
C ALA A 127 -20.62 -3.36 -19.68
N SER A 128 -20.51 -2.38 -18.76
CA SER A 128 -21.65 -1.73 -18.12
C SER A 128 -22.22 -0.61 -19.00
N PRO A 129 -23.55 -0.43 -19.07
CA PRO A 129 -24.16 0.75 -19.68
C PRO A 129 -23.99 2.03 -18.83
N ASP A 130 -23.59 1.91 -17.56
CA ASP A 130 -23.36 3.05 -16.67
C ASP A 130 -22.06 3.77 -17.02
N ARG A 131 -22.18 4.86 -17.80
CA ARG A 131 -21.05 5.69 -18.26
C ARG A 131 -20.15 6.21 -17.13
N ARG A 132 -20.63 6.28 -15.88
CA ARG A 132 -19.82 6.70 -14.71
C ARG A 132 -18.69 5.72 -14.43
N LEU A 133 -18.89 4.42 -14.73
CA LEU A 133 -17.87 3.37 -14.57
C LEU A 133 -16.82 3.39 -15.70
N GLN A 134 -16.92 4.35 -16.64
CA GLN A 134 -16.02 4.59 -17.76
C GLN A 134 -15.62 6.08 -17.83
N GLU A 135 -15.81 6.83 -16.74
CA GLU A 135 -15.51 8.26 -16.70
C GLU A 135 -14.00 8.53 -16.67
N VAL A 136 -13.27 7.84 -15.80
CA VAL A 136 -11.82 7.95 -15.60
C VAL A 136 -11.18 6.57 -15.49
N LYS A 137 -9.94 6.42 -15.94
CA LYS A 137 -9.16 5.18 -15.85
C LYS A 137 -8.87 4.83 -14.39
N GLU A 138 -9.19 3.62 -13.94
CA GLU A 138 -8.77 3.14 -12.62
C GLU A 138 -7.23 3.16 -12.51
N ASN A 139 -6.67 3.33 -11.31
CA ASN A 139 -5.21 3.35 -11.09
C ASN A 139 -4.45 4.42 -11.91
N SER A 140 -5.00 5.63 -12.02
CA SER A 140 -4.39 6.76 -12.72
C SER A 140 -4.26 8.00 -11.84
N ILE A 141 -3.29 8.87 -12.15
CA ILE A 141 -3.11 10.15 -11.46
C ILE A 141 -4.41 10.97 -11.44
N ARG A 142 -5.16 10.97 -12.54
CA ARG A 142 -6.50 11.55 -12.61
C ARG A 142 -7.50 10.88 -11.68
N SER A 143 -7.61 9.54 -11.62
CA SER A 143 -8.60 8.90 -10.74
C SER A 143 -8.34 9.20 -9.26
N PHE A 144 -7.07 9.28 -8.86
CA PHE A 144 -6.69 9.67 -7.50
C PHE A 144 -7.04 11.14 -7.19
N ASN A 145 -6.75 12.06 -8.11
CA ASN A 145 -7.05 13.47 -7.93
C ASN A 145 -8.56 13.80 -8.06
N GLU A 146 -9.33 13.02 -8.83
CA GLU A 146 -10.79 13.07 -8.84
C GLU A 146 -11.39 12.53 -7.54
N ALA A 147 -10.83 11.47 -6.96
CA ALA A 147 -11.23 10.98 -5.63
C ALA A 147 -11.00 12.04 -4.54
N ALA A 148 -9.93 12.84 -4.63
CA ALA A 148 -9.61 13.94 -3.71
C ALA A 148 -10.67 15.07 -3.64
N ARG A 149 -11.68 15.06 -4.51
CA ARG A 149 -12.84 15.97 -4.49
C ARG A 149 -13.94 15.53 -3.52
N PHE A 150 -13.88 14.27 -3.05
CA PHE A 150 -14.83 13.68 -2.11
C PHE A 150 -14.21 13.60 -0.70
N ALA A 151 -15.02 13.29 0.30
CA ALA A 151 -14.57 13.06 1.67
C ALA A 151 -13.96 11.65 1.83
N VAL A 152 -12.83 11.42 1.17
CA VAL A 152 -12.00 10.21 1.32
C VAL A 152 -10.71 10.54 2.07
N ASP A 153 -10.29 9.66 2.97
CA ASP A 153 -9.07 9.81 3.76
C ASP A 153 -7.85 9.25 3.00
N TYR A 154 -8.06 8.18 2.23
CA TYR A 154 -7.04 7.51 1.43
C TYR A 154 -7.51 7.26 -0.01
N VAL A 155 -6.57 7.03 -0.92
CA VAL A 155 -6.79 6.26 -2.15
C VAL A 155 -6.03 4.95 -2.07
N GLU A 156 -6.64 3.88 -2.56
CA GLU A 156 -5.99 2.59 -2.77
C GLU A 156 -5.58 2.47 -4.24
N PHE A 157 -4.47 1.76 -4.48
CA PHE A 157 -4.05 1.35 -5.80
C PHE A 157 -3.09 0.15 -5.79
N ASP A 158 -3.13 -0.60 -6.89
CA ASP A 158 -2.33 -1.80 -7.12
C ASP A 158 -0.92 -1.48 -7.63
N VAL A 159 0.12 -1.91 -6.92
CA VAL A 159 1.53 -1.77 -7.33
C VAL A 159 2.11 -3.13 -7.72
N GLN A 160 2.65 -3.19 -8.94
CA GLN A 160 3.51 -4.25 -9.45
C GLN A 160 4.91 -3.70 -9.70
N VAL A 161 5.91 -4.56 -9.89
CA VAL A 161 7.28 -4.16 -10.24
C VAL A 161 7.66 -4.75 -11.59
N THR A 162 8.18 -3.90 -12.50
CA THR A 162 8.64 -4.31 -13.83
C THR A 162 9.97 -5.08 -13.78
N LYS A 163 10.36 -5.69 -14.90
CA LYS A 163 11.59 -6.49 -15.01
C LYS A 163 12.88 -5.69 -14.75
N ASP A 164 12.85 -4.39 -15.00
CA ASP A 164 13.88 -3.38 -14.67
C ASP A 164 13.67 -2.74 -13.27
N VAL A 165 12.96 -3.43 -12.38
CA VAL A 165 12.85 -3.11 -10.95
C VAL A 165 12.19 -1.75 -10.67
N CYS A 166 11.27 -1.32 -11.55
CA CYS A 166 10.52 -0.07 -11.39
C CYS A 166 9.09 -0.34 -10.86
N PRO A 167 8.68 0.21 -9.70
CA PRO A 167 7.32 0.11 -9.21
C PRO A 167 6.32 0.89 -10.08
N VAL A 168 5.35 0.19 -10.66
CA VAL A 168 4.30 0.72 -11.56
C VAL A 168 2.92 0.46 -10.99
N ILE A 169 1.97 1.34 -11.30
CA ILE A 169 0.60 1.22 -10.81
C ILE A 169 -0.29 0.56 -11.87
N PHE A 170 -0.71 -0.68 -11.63
CA PHE A 170 -1.58 -1.46 -12.52
C PHE A 170 -2.15 -2.70 -11.84
N HIS A 171 -3.44 -3.01 -12.05
CA HIS A 171 -4.11 -4.14 -11.38
C HIS A 171 -3.92 -5.49 -12.08
N ASP A 172 -4.23 -5.56 -13.39
CA ASP A 172 -4.32 -6.86 -14.07
C ASP A 172 -2.90 -7.44 -14.25
N ASN A 173 -2.70 -8.75 -14.06
CA ASN A 173 -1.36 -9.36 -14.15
C ASN A 173 -0.75 -9.27 -15.57
N PHE A 174 -1.61 -9.05 -16.58
CA PHE A 174 -1.26 -8.96 -17.98
C PHE A 174 -1.78 -7.65 -18.59
N ILE A 175 -0.94 -6.99 -19.37
CA ILE A 175 -1.35 -5.92 -20.28
C ILE A 175 -1.75 -6.55 -21.62
N VAL A 176 -2.88 -6.13 -22.17
CA VAL A 176 -3.41 -6.65 -23.44
C VAL A 176 -3.51 -5.52 -24.44
N THR A 177 -3.04 -5.76 -25.67
CA THR A 177 -3.06 -4.79 -26.78
C THR A 177 -3.41 -5.47 -28.09
N GLU A 178 -3.93 -4.70 -29.04
CA GLU A 178 -4.03 -5.10 -30.45
C GLU A 178 -3.10 -4.24 -31.29
N GLU A 179 -2.22 -4.89 -32.05
CA GLU A 179 -1.35 -4.22 -33.02
C GLU A 179 -1.50 -4.95 -34.36
N HIS A 180 -1.80 -4.22 -35.44
CA HIS A 180 -2.00 -4.78 -36.79
C HIS A 180 -3.07 -5.90 -36.87
N GLY A 181 -4.16 -5.79 -36.10
CA GLY A 181 -5.23 -6.80 -36.04
C GLY A 181 -4.85 -8.08 -35.28
N LYS A 182 -3.71 -8.08 -34.57
CA LYS A 182 -3.27 -9.18 -33.72
C LYS A 182 -3.33 -8.75 -32.25
N ILE A 183 -4.22 -9.40 -31.50
CA ILE A 183 -4.24 -9.30 -30.03
C ILE A 183 -3.00 -10.01 -29.48
N SER A 184 -2.30 -9.35 -28.56
CA SER A 184 -1.22 -9.92 -27.77
C SER A 184 -1.38 -9.54 -26.30
N GLU A 185 -0.85 -10.38 -25.43
CA GLU A 185 -0.75 -10.09 -24.00
C GLU A 185 0.67 -10.28 -23.51
N LYS A 186 1.07 -9.47 -22.53
CA LYS A 186 2.36 -9.57 -21.85
C LYS A 186 2.13 -9.40 -20.36
N ARG A 187 2.81 -10.20 -19.55
CA ARG A 187 2.81 -10.06 -18.10
C ARG A 187 3.48 -8.74 -17.72
N VAL A 188 2.90 -7.98 -16.78
CA VAL A 188 3.41 -6.66 -16.40
C VAL A 188 4.83 -6.75 -15.82
N THR A 189 5.11 -7.76 -15.00
CA THR A 189 6.43 -8.01 -14.41
C THR A 189 7.51 -8.43 -15.43
N ASP A 190 7.13 -8.82 -16.65
CA ASP A 190 8.08 -9.21 -17.71
C ASP A 190 8.49 -8.02 -18.61
N LEU A 191 7.80 -6.88 -18.50
CA LEU A 191 8.06 -5.65 -19.27
C LEU A 191 9.22 -4.86 -18.69
N GLN A 192 9.88 -4.05 -19.52
CA GLN A 192 10.64 -2.88 -19.06
C GLN A 192 9.68 -1.71 -18.78
N LEU A 193 10.08 -0.75 -17.95
CA LEU A 193 9.29 0.46 -17.68
C LEU A 193 8.97 1.24 -18.96
N GLU A 194 9.95 1.41 -19.85
CA GLU A 194 9.76 2.10 -21.13
C GLU A 194 8.75 1.38 -22.04
N ASP A 195 8.66 0.05 -21.97
CA ASP A 195 7.63 -0.71 -22.68
C ASP A 195 6.26 -0.53 -22.04
N PHE A 196 6.16 -0.61 -20.71
CA PHE A 196 4.92 -0.41 -19.97
C PHE A 196 4.30 0.98 -20.21
N LEU A 197 5.10 2.04 -20.24
CA LEU A 197 4.62 3.40 -20.46
C LEU A 197 4.16 3.69 -21.90
N GLN A 198 4.45 2.81 -22.89
CA GLN A 198 3.95 2.96 -24.27
C GLN A 198 2.47 2.60 -24.44
N TYR A 199 1.83 1.99 -23.43
CA TYR A 199 0.42 1.57 -23.51
C TYR A 199 -0.54 2.69 -23.05
N GLY A 200 -1.69 2.79 -23.70
CA GLY A 200 -2.70 3.81 -23.40
C GLY A 200 -2.37 5.21 -23.97
N PRO A 201 -3.05 6.26 -23.48
CA PRO A 201 -2.81 7.63 -23.93
C PRO A 201 -1.38 8.10 -23.59
N GLN A 202 -0.86 9.07 -24.34
CA GLN A 202 0.51 9.56 -24.20
C GLN A 202 0.54 11.08 -24.02
N ASN A 203 1.46 11.58 -23.19
CA ASN A 203 1.61 13.02 -22.92
C ASN A 203 2.10 13.85 -24.12
N LYS A 204 2.63 13.22 -25.17
CA LYS A 204 3.19 13.92 -26.34
C LYS A 204 2.14 14.03 -27.44
N GLN A 205 1.76 15.27 -27.79
CA GLN A 205 0.83 15.55 -28.88
C GLN A 205 1.20 14.77 -30.16
N GLY A 206 0.21 14.10 -30.77
CA GLY A 206 0.40 13.31 -31.97
C GLY A 206 1.00 11.91 -31.78
N LYS A 207 1.38 11.50 -30.56
CA LYS A 207 1.71 10.09 -30.26
C LYS A 207 0.50 9.38 -29.69
N ASN A 208 -0.03 8.40 -30.42
CA ASN A 208 -0.91 7.38 -29.85
C ASN A 208 -0.04 6.25 -29.29
N GLY A 209 -0.31 5.82 -28.06
CA GLY A 209 0.30 4.61 -27.50
C GLY A 209 -0.39 3.35 -28.01
N LYS A 210 0.12 2.19 -27.58
CA LYS A 210 -0.48 0.89 -27.85
C LYS A 210 -1.88 0.82 -27.21
N PRO A 211 -2.94 0.44 -27.95
CA PRO A 211 -4.29 0.48 -27.43
C PRO A 211 -4.45 -0.51 -26.26
N LEU A 212 -4.98 -0.02 -25.14
CA LEU A 212 -5.25 -0.88 -23.99
C LEU A 212 -6.54 -1.66 -24.19
N LEU A 213 -6.47 -2.98 -24.04
CA LEU A 213 -7.59 -3.89 -24.03
C LEU A 213 -7.76 -4.50 -22.64
N ARG A 214 -8.97 -4.95 -22.31
CA ARG A 214 -9.23 -5.75 -21.11
C ARG A 214 -9.96 -7.04 -21.45
N LYS A 215 -9.43 -8.17 -20.97
CA LYS A 215 -10.09 -9.48 -21.05
C LYS A 215 -11.17 -9.57 -19.96
N MET A 216 -12.40 -9.83 -20.38
CA MET A 216 -13.54 -10.09 -19.49
C MET A 216 -13.53 -11.54 -19.02
N LYS A 217 -14.22 -11.84 -17.91
CA LYS A 217 -14.34 -13.20 -17.35
C LYS A 217 -15.09 -14.18 -18.27
N ASP A 218 -15.85 -13.67 -19.24
CA ASP A 218 -16.56 -14.44 -20.27
C ASP A 218 -15.73 -14.66 -21.55
N GLY A 219 -14.44 -14.27 -21.53
CA GLY A 219 -13.52 -14.40 -22.67
C GLY A 219 -13.58 -13.27 -23.68
N ARG A 220 -14.53 -12.34 -23.59
CA ARG A 220 -14.57 -11.16 -24.48
C ARG A 220 -13.36 -10.26 -24.24
N VAL A 221 -12.82 -9.69 -25.31
CA VAL A 221 -11.79 -8.64 -25.25
C VAL A 221 -12.45 -7.32 -25.62
N LEU A 222 -12.33 -6.31 -24.76
CA LEU A 222 -12.92 -4.98 -24.96
C LEU A 222 -11.84 -3.90 -24.97
N ASN A 223 -12.01 -2.88 -25.81
CA ASN A 223 -11.21 -1.65 -25.73
C ASN A 223 -11.39 -1.00 -24.35
N TRP A 224 -10.29 -0.73 -23.65
CA TRP A 224 -10.29 -0.08 -22.35
C TRP A 224 -10.31 1.44 -22.48
N ASN A 225 -11.33 1.92 -23.17
CA ASN A 225 -11.56 3.35 -23.39
C ASN A 225 -12.37 3.93 -22.22
N VAL A 226 -12.03 5.15 -21.82
CA VAL A 226 -12.73 5.96 -20.81
C VAL A 226 -12.88 7.39 -21.33
N GLN A 227 -13.75 8.18 -20.71
CA GLN A 227 -14.03 9.56 -21.16
C GLN A 227 -12.86 10.52 -20.90
N SER A 228 -12.15 10.34 -19.77
CA SER A 228 -10.96 11.09 -19.40
C SER A 228 -9.85 10.12 -19.00
N ASP A 229 -8.93 9.89 -19.93
CA ASP A 229 -7.82 8.95 -19.76
C ASP A 229 -6.52 9.70 -19.44
N ASP A 230 -5.61 9.02 -18.74
CA ASP A 230 -4.28 9.50 -18.34
C ASP A 230 -3.26 8.40 -18.69
N PRO A 231 -1.98 8.72 -19.00
CA PRO A 231 -0.97 7.70 -19.21
C PRO A 231 -0.80 6.80 -17.98
N LEU A 232 -0.38 5.56 -18.22
CA LEU A 232 0.06 4.68 -17.14
C LEU A 232 1.21 5.34 -16.35
N CYS A 233 1.27 5.09 -15.04
CA CYS A 233 2.14 5.85 -14.14
C CYS A 233 2.95 4.94 -13.18
N THR A 234 4.08 5.48 -12.75
CA THR A 234 4.92 4.88 -11.71
C THR A 234 4.41 5.23 -10.30
N LEU A 235 4.83 4.46 -9.30
CA LEU A 235 4.60 4.79 -7.89
C LEU A 235 5.19 6.15 -7.50
N GLN A 236 6.37 6.48 -8.04
CA GLN A 236 7.03 7.78 -7.82
C GLN A 236 6.15 8.93 -8.33
N GLU A 237 5.63 8.83 -9.56
CA GLU A 237 4.74 9.86 -10.12
C GLU A 237 3.45 10.03 -9.31
N ALA A 238 2.94 8.97 -8.68
CA ALA A 238 1.79 9.10 -7.78
C ALA A 238 2.15 9.95 -6.54
N PHE A 239 3.29 9.71 -5.91
CA PHE A 239 3.76 10.55 -4.80
C PHE A 239 3.93 12.02 -5.20
N GLU A 240 4.46 12.28 -6.40
CA GLU A 240 4.69 13.62 -6.94
C GLU A 240 3.42 14.37 -7.34
N LYS A 241 2.45 13.68 -7.98
CA LYS A 241 1.35 14.31 -8.74
C LYS A 241 -0.04 14.17 -8.09
N VAL A 242 -0.21 13.28 -7.10
CA VAL A 242 -1.49 13.12 -6.39
C VAL A 242 -1.59 14.09 -5.22
N ASN A 243 -2.78 14.66 -5.01
CA ASN A 243 -3.12 15.56 -3.92
C ASN A 243 -2.48 15.13 -2.59
N PRO A 244 -1.63 15.96 -1.95
CA PRO A 244 -0.87 15.58 -0.77
C PRO A 244 -1.72 15.39 0.50
N ARG A 245 -3.00 15.79 0.47
CA ARG A 245 -3.95 15.52 1.57
C ARG A 245 -4.41 14.06 1.65
N LEU A 246 -4.28 13.30 0.56
CA LEU A 246 -4.68 11.90 0.51
C LEU A 246 -3.56 11.01 1.06
N GLY A 247 -3.90 10.16 2.03
CA GLY A 247 -3.09 8.99 2.34
C GLY A 247 -3.11 7.97 1.20
N PHE A 248 -2.11 7.09 1.14
CA PHE A 248 -2.06 5.98 0.19
C PHE A 248 -2.24 4.65 0.89
N ASN A 249 -3.13 3.81 0.36
CA ASN A 249 -3.09 2.37 0.60
C ASN A 249 -2.42 1.70 -0.61
N VAL A 250 -1.18 1.28 -0.44
CA VAL A 250 -0.35 0.67 -1.48
C VAL A 250 -0.61 -0.84 -1.47
N GLU A 251 -1.44 -1.32 -2.40
CA GLU A 251 -1.69 -2.76 -2.53
C GLU A 251 -0.51 -3.43 -3.26
N LEU A 252 0.13 -4.38 -2.58
CA LEU A 252 1.24 -5.17 -3.10
C LEU A 252 0.66 -6.28 -3.99
N LYS A 253 0.68 -6.06 -5.30
CA LYS A 253 0.04 -6.92 -6.29
C LYS A 253 1.03 -7.92 -6.90
N PHE A 254 0.66 -9.19 -6.81
CA PHE A 254 1.41 -10.34 -7.33
C PHE A 254 0.49 -11.22 -8.20
N ASP A 255 1.02 -12.14 -8.99
CA ASP A 255 0.21 -13.13 -9.72
C ASP A 255 0.00 -14.40 -8.87
N ASP A 256 -1.26 -14.68 -8.52
CA ASP A 256 -1.64 -15.85 -7.71
C ASP A 256 -1.41 -17.21 -8.41
N ASN A 257 -1.06 -17.21 -9.70
CA ASN A 257 -0.66 -18.39 -10.48
C ASN A 257 0.87 -18.62 -10.49
N LEU A 258 1.65 -17.72 -9.87
CA LEU A 258 3.11 -17.85 -9.73
C LEU A 258 3.49 -18.18 -8.28
N VAL A 259 4.60 -18.90 -8.11
CA VAL A 259 5.20 -19.20 -6.81
C VAL A 259 6.48 -18.40 -6.68
N TYR A 260 6.38 -17.24 -6.02
CA TYR A 260 7.52 -16.39 -5.73
C TYR A 260 8.39 -16.99 -4.63
N GLN A 261 9.71 -16.89 -4.75
CA GLN A 261 10.64 -17.26 -3.67
C GLN A 261 10.84 -16.09 -2.70
N ASP A 262 11.28 -16.36 -1.47
CA ASP A 262 11.49 -15.33 -0.43
C ASP A 262 12.47 -14.24 -0.89
N GLU A 263 13.52 -14.60 -1.65
CA GLU A 263 14.49 -13.65 -2.21
C GLU A 263 13.87 -12.74 -3.29
N GLU A 264 12.99 -13.29 -4.13
CA GLU A 264 12.29 -12.57 -5.20
C GLU A 264 11.26 -11.59 -4.61
N LEU A 265 10.43 -12.06 -3.67
CA LEU A 265 9.53 -11.20 -2.90
C LEU A 265 10.32 -10.11 -2.18
N THR A 266 11.43 -10.46 -1.51
CA THR A 266 12.28 -9.48 -0.81
C THR A 266 12.75 -8.38 -1.75
N HIS A 267 13.23 -8.73 -2.95
CA HIS A 267 13.71 -7.77 -3.93
C HIS A 267 12.60 -6.84 -4.45
N ILE A 268 11.43 -7.40 -4.79
CA ILE A 268 10.24 -6.64 -5.23
C ILE A 268 9.79 -5.66 -4.14
N LEU A 269 9.66 -6.13 -2.89
CA LEU A 269 9.22 -5.29 -1.77
C LEU A 269 10.25 -4.21 -1.42
N GLN A 270 11.55 -4.48 -1.53
CA GLN A 270 12.62 -3.49 -1.35
C GLN A 270 12.55 -2.38 -2.41
N ALA A 271 12.25 -2.70 -3.67
CA ALA A 271 12.08 -1.70 -4.74
C ALA A 271 10.91 -0.74 -4.43
N ILE A 272 9.78 -1.28 -3.98
CA ILE A 272 8.62 -0.49 -3.54
C ILE A 272 8.99 0.38 -2.32
N LEU A 273 9.63 -0.21 -1.30
CA LEU A 273 10.03 0.50 -0.08
C LEU A 273 11.00 1.65 -0.33
N LYS A 274 11.94 1.48 -1.26
CA LYS A 274 12.86 2.54 -1.67
C LYS A 274 12.08 3.78 -2.12
N VAL A 275 11.17 3.62 -3.09
CA VAL A 275 10.34 4.72 -3.60
C VAL A 275 9.47 5.32 -2.49
N VAL A 276 8.85 4.49 -1.64
CA VAL A 276 8.03 4.99 -0.52
C VAL A 276 8.86 5.81 0.47
N PHE A 277 10.03 5.35 0.90
CA PHE A 277 10.86 6.10 1.85
C PHE A 277 11.48 7.37 1.24
N GLU A 278 11.83 7.36 -0.05
CA GLU A 278 12.35 8.54 -0.75
C GLU A 278 11.26 9.60 -1.03
N CYS A 279 10.00 9.17 -1.27
CA CYS A 279 8.95 10.07 -1.78
C CYS A 279 7.80 10.40 -0.80
N ALA A 280 7.51 9.57 0.21
CA ALA A 280 6.30 9.72 1.03
C ALA A 280 6.27 10.99 1.89
N LYS A 281 7.43 11.40 2.44
CA LYS A 281 7.54 12.53 3.38
C LYS A 281 6.55 12.33 4.55
N ASP A 282 5.62 13.28 4.76
CA ASP A 282 4.59 13.21 5.80
C ASP A 282 3.27 12.57 5.33
N ARG A 283 3.20 12.03 4.11
CA ARG A 283 1.97 11.40 3.57
C ARG A 283 1.66 10.10 4.36
N PRO A 284 0.45 9.92 4.91
CA PRO A 284 0.07 8.67 5.56
C PRO A 284 0.07 7.49 4.56
N ILE A 285 0.80 6.41 4.88
CA ILE A 285 0.88 5.19 4.05
C ILE A 285 0.38 3.98 4.84
N ILE A 286 -0.40 3.14 4.16
CA ILE A 286 -0.74 1.77 4.56
C ILE A 286 -0.26 0.86 3.42
N PHE A 287 0.25 -0.32 3.74
CA PHE A 287 0.43 -1.40 2.75
C PHE A 287 -0.68 -2.43 2.90
N SER A 288 -1.25 -2.90 1.79
CA SER A 288 -2.17 -4.05 1.76
C SER A 288 -1.62 -5.16 0.86
N SER A 289 -2.08 -6.40 1.06
CA SER A 289 -1.85 -7.49 0.10
C SER A 289 -2.85 -8.62 0.29
N PHE A 290 -3.31 -9.20 -0.82
CA PHE A 290 -4.04 -10.49 -0.83
C PHE A 290 -3.10 -11.69 -0.60
N GLN A 291 -1.77 -11.53 -0.75
CA GLN A 291 -0.79 -12.59 -0.51
C GLN A 291 -0.22 -12.49 0.93
N PRO A 292 -0.50 -13.47 1.83
CA PRO A 292 -0.10 -13.39 3.23
C PRO A 292 1.42 -13.32 3.43
N ASP A 293 2.19 -14.00 2.58
CA ASP A 293 3.65 -14.06 2.70
C ASP A 293 4.29 -12.71 2.36
N ALA A 294 3.78 -12.03 1.31
CA ALA A 294 4.19 -10.66 0.98
C ALA A 294 3.84 -9.67 2.10
N ALA A 295 2.66 -9.77 2.72
CA ALA A 295 2.28 -8.93 3.86
C ALA A 295 3.18 -9.18 5.09
N GLN A 296 3.45 -10.45 5.41
CA GLN A 296 4.37 -10.82 6.50
C GLN A 296 5.80 -10.34 6.25
N LEU A 297 6.29 -10.47 5.01
CA LEU A 297 7.63 -10.04 4.63
C LEU A 297 7.75 -8.51 4.62
N MET A 298 6.75 -7.79 4.09
CA MET A 298 6.67 -6.33 4.20
C MET A 298 6.74 -5.87 5.67
N ARG A 299 6.03 -6.55 6.58
CA ARG A 299 6.09 -6.28 8.03
C ARG A 299 7.46 -6.61 8.66
N LYS A 300 8.24 -7.54 8.10
CA LYS A 300 9.63 -7.81 8.54
C LYS A 300 10.62 -6.77 8.00
N LEU A 301 10.40 -6.30 6.77
CA LEU A 301 11.28 -5.34 6.09
C LEU A 301 11.15 -3.90 6.62
N GLN A 302 10.00 -3.52 7.18
CA GLN A 302 9.80 -2.19 7.76
C GLN A 302 8.86 -2.17 8.98
N SER A 303 9.09 -1.19 9.86
CA SER A 303 8.31 -0.94 11.09
C SER A 303 7.62 0.43 11.14
N THR A 304 7.76 1.25 10.09
CA THR A 304 7.24 2.64 10.00
C THR A 304 5.75 2.70 9.71
N TYR A 305 5.26 1.85 8.79
CA TYR A 305 3.91 1.94 8.22
C TYR A 305 3.06 0.71 8.58
N PRO A 306 1.74 0.86 8.78
CA PRO A 306 0.79 -0.24 8.85
C PRO A 306 0.87 -1.17 7.62
N VAL A 307 0.59 -2.45 7.85
CA VAL A 307 0.56 -3.51 6.84
C VAL A 307 -0.65 -4.38 7.17
N CYS A 308 -1.50 -4.60 6.18
CA CYS A 308 -2.75 -5.34 6.28
C CYS A 308 -2.77 -6.50 5.28
N THR A 309 -3.32 -7.64 5.69
CA THR A 309 -3.80 -8.66 4.74
C THR A 309 -5.21 -8.29 4.31
N SER A 310 -5.55 -8.46 3.03
CA SER A 310 -6.86 -8.11 2.44
C SER A 310 -7.60 -9.33 1.87
#